data_AF-A0A7W6BIG6-F1
#
_entry.id   AF-A0A7W6BIG6-F1
#
_cell.length_a   1.000
_cell.length_b   1.000
_cell.length_c   1.000
_cell.angle_alpha   90.00
_cell.angle_beta   90.00
_cell.angle_gamma   90.00
#
_symmetry.space_group_name_H-M   'P 1'
#
loop_
_entity.id
_entity.type
_entity.pdbx_description
1 polymer ?
#
loop_
_entity_poly.entity_id
_entity_poly.type
_entity_poly.pdbx_seq_one_letter_code
_entity_poly.pdbx_strand_id
1 'polypeptide(L)'
;MQLRLSVECFAIGMLAAQGDFKTHKAFTKYYSPVEIFKALEIAYPHFFPKPSIPRKMADDIWHFDDVGHGNCITRTELEKLWQQSGDYLHRTSLKKYIKNSPAANYKPIYEATERFWNLVRSHQIFLSDHTSYLQIEIGRDDDAMRCFYIHLDQKNGTARIERYNIELINPRGP
;
A
#
# COMPACT_ATOMS: atom_id res chain seq x y z
N MET A 1 9.01 -7.75 12.81
CA MET A 1 7.57 -7.72 13.19
C MET A 1 6.84 -6.56 12.53
N GLN A 2 7.29 -5.31 12.69
CA GLN A 2 6.60 -4.14 12.12
C GLN A 2 6.43 -4.21 10.59
N LEU A 3 7.49 -4.51 9.84
CA LEU A 3 7.42 -4.58 8.38
C LEU A 3 6.39 -5.60 7.87
N ARG A 4 6.37 -6.79 8.50
CA ARG A 4 5.40 -7.83 8.17
C ARG A 4 3.97 -7.33 8.35
N LEU A 5 3.66 -6.79 9.53
CA LEU A 5 2.34 -6.24 9.83
C LEU A 5 1.96 -5.12 8.86
N SER A 6 2.89 -4.22 8.51
CA SER A 6 2.63 -3.15 7.55
C SER A 6 2.22 -3.69 6.18
N VAL A 7 2.88 -4.75 5.68
CA VAL A 7 2.47 -5.37 4.40
C VAL A 7 1.10 -6.05 4.52
N GLU A 8 0.80 -6.69 5.65
CA GLU A 8 -0.49 -7.32 5.91
C GLU A 8 -1.63 -6.27 5.97
N CYS A 9 -1.43 -5.18 6.71
CA CYS A 9 -2.37 -4.05 6.74
C CYS A 9 -2.57 -3.43 5.37
N PHE A 10 -1.51 -3.27 4.57
CA PHE A 10 -1.59 -2.76 3.23
C PHE A 10 -2.42 -3.67 2.31
N ALA A 11 -2.24 -4.99 2.43
CA ALA A 11 -3.04 -5.97 1.70
C ALA A 11 -4.53 -5.90 2.05
N ILE A 12 -4.84 -5.78 3.34
CA ILE A 12 -6.21 -5.61 3.83
C ILE A 12 -6.79 -4.27 3.36
N GLY A 13 -5.99 -3.20 3.36
CA GLY A 13 -6.41 -1.87 2.88
C GLY A 13 -6.85 -1.90 1.42
N MET A 14 -6.13 -2.62 0.55
CA MET A 14 -6.55 -2.82 -0.84
C MET A 14 -7.88 -3.58 -0.94
N LEU A 15 -8.06 -4.63 -0.12
CA LEU A 15 -9.33 -5.37 -0.08
C LEU A 15 -10.50 -4.48 0.37
N ALA A 16 -10.28 -3.67 1.40
CA ALA A 16 -11.26 -2.72 1.91
C ALA A 16 -11.60 -1.63 0.87
N ALA A 17 -10.60 -1.13 0.13
CA ALA A 17 -10.80 -0.15 -0.92
C ALA A 17 -11.74 -0.66 -2.02
N GLN A 18 -11.70 -1.95 -2.34
CA GLN A 18 -12.62 -2.57 -3.31
C GLN A 18 -14.05 -2.77 -2.77
N GLY A 19 -14.31 -2.44 -1.50
CA GLY A 19 -15.61 -2.69 -0.86
C GLY A 19 -15.92 -4.18 -0.63
N ASP A 20 -14.94 -5.07 -0.84
CA ASP A 20 -15.12 -6.51 -0.71
C ASP A 20 -14.94 -6.98 0.74
N PHE A 21 -15.98 -6.75 1.53
CA PHE A 21 -16.10 -7.26 2.89
C PHE A 21 -16.68 -8.68 2.94
N LYS A 22 -16.77 -9.43 1.84
CA LYS A 22 -17.18 -10.84 1.90
C LYS A 22 -15.97 -11.77 1.84
N THR A 23 -14.98 -11.42 1.01
CA THR A 23 -13.75 -12.19 0.84
C THR A 23 -12.79 -12.07 2.03
N HIS A 24 -12.92 -11.04 2.88
CA HIS A 24 -12.09 -10.92 4.11
C HIS A 24 -12.20 -12.15 5.03
N LYS A 25 -13.38 -12.81 5.07
CA LYS A 25 -13.60 -14.00 5.89
C LYS A 25 -12.71 -15.17 5.47
N ALA A 26 -12.38 -15.26 4.17
CA ALA A 26 -11.50 -16.29 3.64
C ALA A 26 -10.02 -16.12 4.09
N PHE A 27 -9.62 -14.92 4.52
CA PHE A 27 -8.24 -14.62 4.95
C PHE A 27 -8.05 -14.57 6.47
N THR A 28 -9.11 -14.84 7.24
CA THR A 28 -9.10 -14.76 8.72
C THR A 28 -8.11 -15.70 9.40
N LYS A 29 -7.72 -16.81 8.74
CA LYS A 29 -6.79 -17.78 9.34
C LYS A 29 -5.34 -17.35 9.22
N TYR A 30 -4.96 -16.71 8.11
CA TYR A 30 -3.66 -16.13 7.88
C TYR A 30 -3.84 -14.92 6.96
N TYR A 31 -3.55 -13.71 7.45
CA TYR A 31 -3.54 -12.49 6.65
C TYR A 31 -2.34 -12.48 5.69
N SER A 32 -2.22 -13.51 4.85
CA SER A 32 -1.14 -13.67 3.87
C SER A 32 -1.35 -12.68 2.72
N PRO A 33 -0.45 -11.70 2.53
CA PRO A 33 -0.54 -10.77 1.40
C PRO A 33 -0.56 -11.51 0.06
N VAL A 34 0.19 -12.61 -0.07
CA VAL A 34 0.24 -13.42 -1.29
C VAL A 34 -1.14 -13.96 -1.67
N GLU A 35 -1.88 -14.49 -0.68
CA GLU A 35 -3.21 -15.05 -0.93
C GLU A 35 -4.26 -13.96 -1.17
N ILE A 36 -4.16 -12.85 -0.43
CA ILE A 36 -5.01 -11.66 -0.66
C ILE A 36 -4.80 -11.11 -2.07
N PHE A 37 -3.54 -10.96 -2.50
CA PHE A 37 -3.20 -10.42 -3.82
C PHE A 37 -3.69 -11.32 -4.95
N LYS A 38 -3.58 -12.65 -4.80
CA LYS A 38 -4.13 -13.58 -5.80
C LYS A 38 -5.64 -13.45 -5.94
N ALA A 39 -6.38 -13.37 -4.84
CA ALA A 39 -7.83 -13.21 -4.90
C ALA A 39 -8.23 -11.85 -5.48
N LEU A 40 -7.54 -10.78 -5.08
CA LEU A 40 -7.77 -9.45 -5.63
C LEU A 40 -7.42 -9.37 -7.11
N GLU A 41 -6.39 -10.06 -7.58
CA GLU A 41 -6.04 -10.11 -9.00
C GLU A 41 -7.13 -10.77 -9.85
N ILE A 42 -7.72 -11.85 -9.34
CA ILE A 42 -8.82 -12.56 -10.01
C ILE A 42 -10.06 -11.67 -10.10
N ALA A 43 -10.41 -10.99 -9.00
CA ALA A 43 -11.61 -10.17 -8.93
C ALA A 43 -11.43 -8.79 -9.59
N TYR A 44 -10.24 -8.21 -9.48
CA TYR A 44 -9.92 -6.80 -9.80
C TYR A 44 -8.51 -6.70 -10.41
N PRO A 45 -8.34 -6.87 -11.74
CA PRO A 45 -7.03 -6.93 -12.41
C PRO A 45 -6.10 -5.72 -12.22
N HIS A 46 -6.61 -4.60 -11.70
CA HIS A 46 -5.87 -3.36 -11.44
C HIS A 46 -5.89 -2.95 -9.96
N PHE A 47 -6.12 -3.91 -9.05
CA PHE A 47 -6.21 -3.63 -7.60
C PHE A 47 -4.92 -3.07 -7.01
N PHE A 48 -3.76 -3.46 -7.55
CA PHE A 48 -2.49 -3.10 -6.94
C PHE A 48 -2.23 -1.60 -7.15
N PRO A 49 -1.88 -0.86 -6.08
CA PRO A 49 -1.68 0.57 -6.12
C PRO A 49 -0.69 0.99 -7.20
N LYS A 50 -1.06 2.03 -7.93
CA LYS A 50 -0.13 2.73 -8.81
C LYS A 50 0.41 3.95 -8.08
N PRO A 51 1.73 4.20 -8.08
CA PRO A 51 2.28 5.47 -7.63
C PRO A 51 1.58 6.62 -8.34
N SER A 52 1.26 7.69 -7.62
CA SER A 52 0.69 8.89 -8.24
C SER A 52 0.83 10.09 -7.33
N ILE A 53 1.38 11.20 -7.85
CA ILE A 53 1.39 12.51 -7.18
C ILE A 53 0.43 13.44 -7.93
N PRO A 54 -0.62 13.95 -7.25
CA PRO A 54 -1.47 14.98 -7.82
C PRO A 54 -0.72 16.31 -7.93
N ARG A 55 -0.76 16.92 -9.11
CA ARG A 55 -0.15 18.24 -9.38
C ARG A 55 -1.20 19.18 -9.91
N LYS A 56 -1.42 20.30 -9.22
CA LYS A 56 -2.27 21.38 -9.73
C LYS A 56 -1.51 22.09 -10.86
N MET A 57 -2.07 22.08 -12.06
CA MET A 57 -1.47 22.69 -13.26
C MET A 57 -2.03 24.10 -13.50
N ALA A 58 -3.32 24.28 -13.24
CA ALA A 58 -4.03 25.54 -13.30
C ALA A 58 -5.24 25.48 -12.35
N ASP A 59 -6.06 26.52 -12.31
CA ASP A 59 -7.35 26.46 -11.61
C ASP A 59 -8.23 25.38 -12.23
N ASP A 60 -8.78 24.51 -11.37
CA ASP A 60 -9.58 23.32 -11.72
C ASP A 60 -8.90 22.28 -12.64
N ILE A 61 -7.61 22.43 -12.94
CA ILE A 61 -6.83 21.46 -13.73
C ILE A 61 -5.80 20.76 -12.85
N TRP A 62 -5.97 19.46 -12.71
CA TRP A 62 -5.07 18.56 -11.99
C TRP A 62 -4.47 17.52 -12.92
N HIS A 63 -3.20 17.23 -12.73
CA HIS A 63 -2.48 16.15 -13.38
C HIS A 63 -2.10 15.09 -12.35
N PHE A 64 -2.39 13.82 -12.64
CA PHE A 64 -2.01 12.67 -11.82
C PHE A 64 -0.99 11.87 -12.61
N ASP A 65 0.23 11.74 -12.07
CA ASP A 65 1.27 10.94 -12.72
C ASP A 65 1.12 9.44 -12.40
N ASP A 66 1.88 8.59 -13.11
CA ASP A 66 1.98 7.14 -12.89
C ASP A 66 3.34 6.70 -12.33
N VAL A 67 4.24 7.67 -12.11
CA VAL A 67 5.60 7.46 -11.57
C VAL A 67 5.63 7.69 -10.06
N GLY A 68 4.76 8.58 -9.55
CA GLY A 68 4.77 9.04 -8.19
C GLY A 68 6.16 9.54 -7.78
N HIS A 69 6.68 8.97 -6.70
CA HIS A 69 7.98 9.35 -6.16
C HIS A 69 9.18 8.60 -6.77
N GLY A 70 8.94 7.77 -7.80
CA GLY A 70 9.95 6.93 -8.40
C GLY A 70 10.39 5.78 -7.50
N ASN A 71 11.07 4.79 -8.09
CA ASN A 71 11.62 3.62 -7.40
C ASN A 71 10.65 2.97 -6.40
N CYS A 72 9.35 2.89 -6.74
CA CYS A 72 8.36 2.29 -5.85
C CYS A 72 8.53 0.77 -5.78
N ILE A 73 8.09 0.17 -4.68
CA ILE A 73 8.06 -1.28 -4.55
C ILE A 73 6.99 -1.86 -5.49
N THR A 74 7.32 -2.95 -6.18
CA THR A 74 6.33 -3.71 -6.96
C THR A 74 5.62 -4.73 -6.08
N ARG A 75 4.49 -5.27 -6.54
CA ARG A 75 3.78 -6.36 -5.86
C ARG A 75 4.71 -7.54 -5.54
N THR A 76 5.43 -8.04 -6.53
CA THR A 76 6.32 -9.21 -6.38
C THR A 76 7.41 -8.95 -5.36
N GLU A 77 7.92 -7.72 -5.28
CA GLU A 77 8.92 -7.35 -4.29
C GLU A 77 8.32 -7.20 -2.90
N LEU A 78 7.08 -6.71 -2.79
CA LEU A 78 6.34 -6.62 -1.54
C LEU A 78 6.03 -8.01 -0.96
N GLU A 79 5.65 -8.97 -1.80
CA GLU A 79 5.49 -10.39 -1.42
C GLU A 79 6.81 -10.98 -0.90
N LYS A 80 7.93 -10.72 -1.61
CA LYS A 80 9.27 -11.13 -1.18
C LYS A 80 9.64 -10.48 0.16
N LEU A 81 9.34 -9.20 0.35
CA LEU A 81 9.63 -8.47 1.58
C LEU A 81 8.88 -9.06 2.78
N TRP A 82 7.62 -9.44 2.57
CA TRP A 82 6.81 -10.10 3.59
C TRP A 82 7.35 -11.51 3.93
N GLN A 83 7.68 -12.32 2.92
CA GLN A 83 8.28 -13.64 3.10
C GLN A 83 9.61 -13.55 3.85
N GLN A 84 10.50 -12.66 3.40
CA GLN A 84 11.79 -12.41 4.05
C GLN A 84 11.62 -11.95 5.50
N SER A 85 10.64 -11.09 5.78
CA SER A 85 10.35 -10.66 7.14
C SER A 85 9.96 -11.84 8.05
N GLY A 86 9.27 -12.86 7.52
CA GLY A 86 9.02 -14.12 8.20
C GLY A 86 10.27 -14.99 8.34
N ASP A 87 11.10 -15.09 7.30
CA ASP A 87 12.32 -15.89 7.33
C ASP A 87 13.39 -15.32 8.27
N TYR A 88 13.51 -14.00 8.36
CA TYR A 88 14.36 -13.33 9.35
C TYR A 88 13.88 -13.57 10.78
N LEU A 89 12.59 -13.80 11.01
CA LEU A 89 12.05 -14.27 12.28
C LEU A 89 12.37 -15.77 12.52
N HIS A 90 12.32 -16.58 11.47
CA HIS A 90 12.64 -18.02 11.54
C HIS A 90 14.15 -18.34 11.54
N ARG A 91 15.02 -17.35 11.24
CA ARG A 91 16.46 -17.38 11.50
C ARG A 91 16.71 -16.67 12.84
N THR A 92 16.94 -17.37 13.92
CA THR A 92 18.06 -18.28 14.06
C THR A 92 17.74 -19.32 15.13
N SER A 93 17.75 -20.61 14.83
CA SER A 93 17.99 -21.57 15.92
C SER A 93 19.31 -21.16 16.57
N LEU A 94 19.40 -21.10 17.90
CA LEU A 94 20.60 -20.65 18.63
C LEU A 94 21.90 -21.24 18.04
N LYS A 95 21.82 -22.47 17.54
CA LYS A 95 22.88 -23.22 16.85
C LYS A 95 23.50 -22.52 15.63
N LYS A 96 22.71 -21.78 14.83
CA LYS A 96 23.22 -21.10 13.62
C LYS A 96 23.79 -19.71 13.94
N TYR A 97 23.31 -19.08 15.02
CA TYR A 97 23.76 -17.76 15.49
C TYR A 97 25.16 -17.85 16.11
N ILE A 98 25.42 -18.92 16.87
CA ILE A 98 26.71 -19.15 17.54
C ILE A 98 27.83 -19.51 16.55
N LYS A 99 27.50 -20.10 15.39
CA LYS A 99 28.51 -20.70 14.49
C LYS A 99 28.98 -19.78 13.36
N ASN A 100 28.18 -18.79 12.97
CA ASN A 100 28.50 -17.84 11.91
C ASN A 100 27.86 -16.51 12.28
N SER A 101 28.64 -15.55 12.77
CA SER A 101 28.18 -14.18 12.97
C SER A 101 28.80 -13.25 11.92
N PRO A 102 28.46 -13.37 10.62
CA PRO A 102 28.66 -12.25 9.72
C PRO A 102 27.70 -11.13 10.19
N ALA A 103 28.21 -9.89 10.22
CA ALA A 103 27.39 -8.73 10.52
C ALA A 103 26.12 -8.73 9.65
N ALA A 104 24.95 -8.58 10.27
CA ALA A 104 23.68 -8.60 9.54
C ALA A 104 23.64 -7.42 8.54
N ASN A 105 23.50 -7.75 7.25
CA ASN A 105 23.37 -6.73 6.20
C ASN A 105 21.90 -6.29 6.08
N TYR A 106 21.56 -5.19 6.74
CA TYR A 106 20.21 -4.61 6.72
C TYR A 106 19.92 -3.73 5.51
N LYS A 107 20.93 -3.41 4.67
CA LYS A 107 20.78 -2.51 3.53
C LYS A 107 19.62 -2.91 2.60
N PRO A 108 19.44 -4.19 2.20
CA PRO A 108 18.33 -4.57 1.33
C PRO A 108 16.95 -4.36 1.96
N ILE A 109 16.83 -4.52 3.28
CA ILE A 109 15.57 -4.30 4.01
C ILE A 109 15.26 -2.82 4.07
N TYR A 110 16.26 -1.99 4.36
CA TYR A 110 16.13 -0.54 4.37
C TYR A 110 15.70 -0.01 2.99
N GLU A 111 16.38 -0.45 1.93
CA GLU A 111 16.04 -0.09 0.56
C GLU A 111 14.61 -0.52 0.22
N ALA A 112 14.21 -1.75 0.53
CA ALA A 112 12.83 -2.20 0.30
C ALA A 112 11.80 -1.39 1.09
N THR A 113 12.14 -0.96 2.31
CA THR A 113 11.26 -0.14 3.16
C THR A 113 11.08 1.26 2.58
N GLU A 114 12.14 1.92 2.12
CA GLU A 114 12.03 3.23 1.45
C GLU A 114 11.22 3.13 0.15
N ARG A 115 11.40 2.06 -0.63
CA ARG A 115 10.62 1.81 -1.85
C ARG A 115 9.14 1.53 -1.55
N PHE A 116 8.85 0.83 -0.46
CA PHE A 116 7.49 0.63 0.02
C PHE A 116 6.87 1.96 0.46
N TRP A 117 7.64 2.80 1.16
CA TRP A 117 7.17 4.10 1.56
C TRP A 117 6.92 5.04 0.39
N ASN A 118 7.77 5.01 -0.65
CA ASN A 118 7.55 5.75 -1.89
C ASN A 118 6.22 5.41 -2.56
N LEU A 119 5.76 4.16 -2.47
CA LEU A 119 4.44 3.76 -2.95
C LEU A 119 3.35 4.26 -2.01
N VAL A 120 3.43 3.92 -0.72
CA VAL A 120 2.36 4.15 0.25
C VAL A 120 2.07 5.64 0.45
N ARG A 121 3.08 6.51 0.39
CA ARG A 121 2.88 7.94 0.65
C ARG A 121 2.04 8.67 -0.39
N SER A 122 1.98 8.18 -1.62
CA SER A 122 1.19 8.82 -2.69
C SER A 122 0.86 7.81 -3.77
N HIS A 123 -0.36 7.29 -3.75
CA HIS A 123 -0.80 6.25 -4.67
C HIS A 123 -2.29 6.33 -4.98
N GLN A 124 -2.65 5.73 -6.11
CA GLN A 124 -4.02 5.53 -6.55
C GLN A 124 -4.39 4.05 -6.54
N ILE A 125 -5.63 3.76 -6.14
CA ILE A 125 -6.23 2.41 -6.18
C ILE A 125 -7.46 2.48 -7.08
N PHE A 126 -7.45 1.75 -8.20
CA PHE A 126 -8.62 1.66 -9.07
C PHE A 126 -9.71 0.85 -8.40
N LEU A 127 -10.93 1.37 -8.37
CA LEU A 127 -12.08 0.71 -7.76
C LEU A 127 -12.76 -0.23 -8.74
N SER A 128 -13.60 -1.11 -8.21
CA SER A 128 -14.32 -2.15 -8.94
C SER A 128 -15.30 -1.63 -10.01
N ASP A 129 -15.69 -0.35 -9.93
CA ASP A 129 -16.58 0.29 -10.91
C ASP A 129 -15.85 0.68 -12.21
N HIS A 130 -14.52 0.60 -12.23
CA HIS A 130 -13.63 0.99 -13.34
C HIS A 130 -13.73 2.46 -13.79
N THR A 131 -14.54 3.26 -13.10
CA THR A 131 -14.76 4.68 -13.37
C THR A 131 -14.32 5.55 -12.19
N SER A 132 -13.93 4.94 -11.07
CA SER A 132 -13.44 5.63 -9.91
C SER A 132 -12.10 5.09 -9.44
N TYR A 133 -11.32 5.94 -8.78
CA TYR A 133 -10.14 5.53 -8.03
C TYR A 133 -10.04 6.30 -6.72
N LEU A 134 -9.35 5.68 -5.76
CA LEU A 134 -9.00 6.28 -4.49
C LEU A 134 -7.59 6.85 -4.59
N GLN A 135 -7.42 8.16 -4.46
CA GLN A 135 -6.12 8.80 -4.30
C GLN A 135 -5.81 8.91 -2.80
N ILE A 136 -4.66 8.38 -2.38
CA ILE A 136 -4.18 8.43 -1.01
C ILE A 136 -2.88 9.23 -0.99
N GLU A 137 -2.78 10.18 -0.07
CA GLU A 137 -1.57 10.91 0.25
C GLU A 137 -1.30 10.83 1.75
N ILE A 138 -0.09 10.44 2.14
CA ILE A 138 0.35 10.37 3.54
C ILE A 138 1.58 11.26 3.69
N GLY A 139 1.47 12.27 4.54
CA GLY A 139 2.60 13.14 4.87
C GLY A 139 3.64 12.40 5.72
N ARG A 140 4.93 12.67 5.45
CA ARG A 140 6.04 12.05 6.20
C ARG A 140 6.28 12.74 7.54
N ASP A 141 5.89 14.01 7.66
CA ASP A 141 6.26 14.89 8.78
C ASP A 141 5.07 15.27 9.66
N ASP A 142 3.85 15.27 9.12
CA ASP A 142 2.62 15.69 9.81
C ASP A 142 1.67 14.52 10.12
N ASP A 143 2.04 13.30 9.73
CA ASP A 143 1.20 12.09 9.75
C ASP A 143 -0.20 12.30 9.13
N ALA A 144 -0.38 13.36 8.33
CA ALA A 144 -1.67 13.71 7.77
C ALA A 144 -1.96 12.73 6.64
N MET A 145 -3.05 11.99 6.79
CA MET A 145 -3.60 11.15 5.72
C MET A 145 -4.71 11.92 5.01
N ARG A 146 -4.54 12.12 3.70
CA ARG A 146 -5.54 12.69 2.81
C ARG A 146 -6.01 11.60 1.86
N CYS A 147 -7.33 11.51 1.72
CA CYS A 147 -7.96 10.49 0.92
C CYS A 147 -9.00 11.16 0.04
N PHE A 148 -8.96 10.88 -1.26
CA PHE A 148 -9.86 11.45 -2.24
C PHE A 148 -10.48 10.35 -3.09
N TYR A 149 -11.80 10.32 -3.15
CA TYR A 149 -12.52 9.56 -4.17
C TYR A 149 -12.59 10.41 -5.43
N ILE A 150 -12.06 9.86 -6.52
CA ILE A 150 -12.05 10.54 -7.81
C ILE A 150 -12.92 9.74 -8.76
N HIS A 151 -14.03 10.34 -9.18
CA HIS A 151 -14.97 9.78 -10.14
C HIS A 151 -14.69 10.39 -11.52
N LEU A 152 -14.34 9.55 -12.47
CA LEU A 152 -14.01 9.95 -13.84
C LEU A 152 -15.26 10.00 -14.71
N ASP A 153 -15.48 11.14 -15.35
CA ASP A 153 -16.37 11.28 -16.49
C ASP A 153 -15.53 11.20 -17.77
N GLN A 154 -15.35 9.99 -18.27
CA GLN A 154 -14.57 9.74 -19.48
C GLN A 154 -15.18 10.40 -20.74
N LYS A 155 -16.49 10.67 -20.74
CA LYS A 155 -17.17 11.29 -21.88
C LYS A 155 -16.82 12.77 -21.99
N ASN A 156 -16.80 13.46 -20.86
CA ASN A 156 -16.53 14.90 -20.82
C ASN A 156 -15.06 15.22 -20.49
N GLY A 157 -14.25 14.22 -20.15
CA GLY A 157 -12.85 14.41 -19.75
C GLY A 157 -12.72 15.14 -18.41
N THR A 158 -13.73 15.04 -17.54
CA THR A 158 -13.77 15.72 -16.24
C THR A 158 -13.72 14.70 -15.10
N ALA A 159 -13.46 15.18 -13.89
CA ALA A 159 -13.49 14.36 -12.69
C ALA A 159 -14.22 15.08 -11.55
N ARG A 160 -15.01 14.33 -10.78
CA ARG A 160 -15.54 14.79 -9.50
C ARG A 160 -14.63 14.27 -8.39
N ILE A 161 -14.17 15.17 -7.53
CA ILE A 161 -13.27 14.85 -6.41
C ILE A 161 -14.06 15.00 -5.12
N GLU A 162 -14.14 13.91 -4.34
CA GLU A 162 -14.74 13.87 -3.02
C GLU A 162 -13.65 13.63 -1.98
N ARG A 163 -13.45 14.59 -1.07
CA ARG A 163 -12.47 14.46 0.00
C ARG A 163 -13.06 13.67 1.15
N TYR A 164 -12.36 12.61 1.56
CA TYR A 164 -12.67 11.89 2.78
C TYR A 164 -11.76 12.42 3.91
N ASN A 165 -12.38 13.03 4.91
CA ASN A 165 -11.66 13.49 6.10
C ASN A 165 -11.49 12.32 7.06
N ILE A 166 -10.27 11.83 7.20
CA ILE A 166 -9.93 10.84 8.21
C ILE A 166 -9.62 11.59 9.49
N GLU A 167 -10.56 11.60 10.42
CA GLU A 167 -10.23 11.91 11.81
C GLU A 167 -9.46 10.71 12.37
N LEU A 168 -8.14 10.82 12.36
CA LEU A 168 -7.30 9.86 13.08
C LEU A 168 -7.63 9.99 14.55
N ILE A 169 -8.38 9.02 15.09
CA ILE A 169 -8.62 8.92 16.53
C ILE A 169 -7.24 8.80 17.18
N ASN A 170 -6.80 9.86 17.86
CA ASN A 170 -5.53 9.84 18.57
C ASN A 170 -5.62 8.75 19.65
N PRO A 171 -4.88 7.62 19.55
CA PRO A 171 -4.95 6.55 20.55
C PRO A 171 -4.34 6.99 21.88
N ARG A 172 -3.68 8.15 21.90
CA ARG A 172 -3.28 8.88 23.10
C ARG A 172 -4.24 10.04 23.26
N GLY A 173 -5.36 9.81 23.97
CA GLY A 173 -6.15 10.90 24.53
C GLY A 173 -5.31 11.81 25.44
N PRO A 174 -5.85 12.97 25.84
CA PRO A 174 -5.16 13.90 26.74
C PRO A 174 -4.63 13.24 28.02
#